data_AF-A0A2N2REQ8-F1
#
_entry.id   AF-A0A2N2REQ8-F1
#
_cell.length_a   1.000
_cell.length_b   1.000
_cell.length_c   1.000
_cell.angle_alpha   90.00
_cell.angle_beta   90.00
_cell.angle_gamma   90.00
#
_symmetry.space_group_name_H-M   'P 1'
#
loop_
_entity.id
_entity.type
_entity.pdbx_description
1 polymer ?
#
loop_
_entity_poly.entity_id
_entity_poly.type
_entity_poly.pdbx_seq_one_letter_code
_entity_poly.pdbx_strand_id
1 'polypeptide(L)' 'MKQARYQGKVIEAAEGVDLKERHGSQLDFRCVECGTPARVERAGGHMPDRFEHLERNDHCSLVHRRRAT' A
#
# COMPACT_ATOMS: atom_id res chain seq x y z
N MET A 1 -3.67 2.60 -2.89
CA MET A 1 -2.89 3.73 -2.31
C MET A 1 -1.51 3.79 -2.99
N LYS A 2 -0.94 4.98 -3.19
CA LYS A 2 0.40 5.15 -3.81
C LYS A 2 1.54 5.27 -2.78
N GLN A 3 1.21 5.62 -1.54
CA GLN A 3 2.15 5.82 -0.44
C GLN A 3 1.72 5.03 0.79
N ALA A 4 2.68 4.62 1.61
CA ALA A 4 2.48 3.98 2.90
C ALA A 4 3.54 4.47 3.91
N ARG A 5 3.28 4.28 5.20
CA ARG A 5 4.23 4.52 6.28
C ARG A 5 4.95 3.21 6.62
N TYR A 6 6.27 3.24 6.60
CA TYR A 6 7.16 2.13 6.95
C TYR A 6 8.24 2.63 7.92
N GLN A 7 8.37 1.99 9.08
CA GLN A 7 9.29 2.42 10.15
C GLN A 7 9.22 3.92 10.49
N GLY A 8 8.00 4.50 10.47
CA GLY A 8 7.76 5.91 10.73
C GLY A 8 7.99 6.86 9.55
N LYS A 9 8.54 6.40 8.43
CA LYS A 9 8.76 7.19 7.20
C LYS A 9 7.66 6.95 6.18
N VAL A 10 7.31 7.98 5.41
CA VAL A 10 6.41 7.82 4.25
C VAL A 10 7.24 7.39 3.05
N ILE A 11 6.83 6.30 2.43
CA ILE A 11 7.48 5.69 1.27
C ILE A 11 6.48 5.55 0.11
N GLU A 12 6.97 5.51 -1.11
CA GLU A 12 6.17 5.26 -2.30
C GLU A 12 6.06 3.76 -2.62
N ALA A 13 5.06 3.38 -3.43
CA ALA A 13 4.80 1.98 -3.75
C ALA A 13 5.97 1.29 -4.46
N ALA A 14 6.68 1.99 -5.35
CA ALA A 14 7.87 1.46 -6.01
C ALA A 14 8.98 1.11 -4.99
N GLU A 15 9.22 2.00 -4.02
CA GLU A 15 10.18 1.77 -2.94
C GLU A 15 9.72 0.61 -2.02
N GLY A 16 8.42 0.53 -1.73
CA GLY A 16 7.85 -0.60 -0.99
C GLY A 16 8.05 -1.94 -1.68
N VAL A 17 7.94 -1.99 -3.02
CA VAL A 17 8.20 -3.21 -3.81
C VAL A 17 9.66 -3.60 -3.72
N ASP A 18 10.59 -2.66 -3.89
CA ASP A 18 12.04 -2.92 -3.78
C ASP A 18 12.39 -3.44 -2.37
N LEU A 19 11.84 -2.84 -1.32
CA LEU A 19 12.00 -3.33 0.05
C LEU A 19 11.46 -4.76 0.22
N LYS A 20 10.28 -5.06 -0.35
CA LYS A 20 9.69 -6.40 -0.31
C LYS A 20 10.56 -7.43 -1.03
N GLU A 21 11.22 -7.06 -2.12
CA GLU A 21 12.14 -7.95 -2.81
C GLU A 21 13.45 -8.18 -2.04
N ARG A 22 13.99 -7.15 -1.40
CA ARG A 22 15.24 -7.25 -0.62
C ARG A 22 15.08 -7.95 0.72
N HIS A 23 13.98 -7.66 1.43
CA HIS A 23 13.75 -8.11 2.80
C HIS A 23 12.67 -9.18 2.93
N GLY A 24 11.94 -9.49 1.85
CA GLY A 24 10.85 -10.45 1.83
C GLY A 24 9.47 -9.85 2.13
N SER A 25 8.46 -10.71 2.15
CA SER A 25 7.03 -10.33 2.23
C SER A 25 6.57 -9.82 3.60
N GLN A 26 7.43 -9.80 4.62
CA GLN A 26 7.05 -9.60 6.03
C GLN A 26 7.33 -8.17 6.52
N LEU A 27 6.95 -7.18 5.70
CA LEU A 27 7.13 -5.76 5.99
C LEU A 27 5.84 -5.13 6.51
N ASP A 28 5.91 -4.43 7.64
CA ASP A 28 4.77 -3.73 8.25
C ASP A 28 4.56 -2.37 7.57
N PHE A 29 3.94 -2.38 6.39
CA PHE A 29 3.48 -1.15 5.76
C PHE A 29 2.15 -0.73 6.38
N ARG A 30 1.99 0.55 6.68
CA ARG A 30 0.75 1.12 7.21
C ARG A 30 0.22 2.19 6.31
N CYS A 31 -1.09 2.33 6.24
CA CYS A 31 -1.67 3.46 5.53
C CYS A 31 -1.28 4.78 6.19
N VAL A 32 -0.93 5.79 5.38
CA VAL A 32 -0.59 7.12 5.86
C VAL A 32 -1.77 7.86 6.48
N GLU A 33 -3.00 7.48 6.11
CA GLU A 33 -4.22 8.12 6.62
C GLU A 33 -4.78 7.43 7.86
N CYS A 34 -5.16 6.16 7.73
CA CYS A 34 -5.85 5.44 8.79
C CYS A 34 -4.91 4.63 9.70
N GLY A 35 -3.63 4.51 9.35
CA GLY A 35 -2.65 3.74 10.12
C GLY A 35 -2.84 2.23 10.08
N THR A 36 -3.84 1.71 9.36
CA THR A 36 -4.09 0.26 9.28
C THR A 36 -3.06 -0.46 8.42
N PRO A 37 -2.81 -1.75 8.66
CA PRO A 37 -1.87 -2.55 7.86
C PRO A 37 -2.22 -2.55 6.37
N ALA A 38 -1.18 -2.43 5.55
CA ALA A 38 -1.25 -2.47 4.10
C ALA A 38 -0.21 -3.45 3.55
N ARG A 39 -0.53 -4.08 2.42
CA ARG A 39 0.42 -4.86 1.62
C ARG A 39 0.85 -4.06 0.41
N VAL A 40 2.11 -4.23 0.00
CA VAL A 40 2.59 -3.75 -1.29
C VAL A 40 2.41 -4.83 -2.35
N GLU A 41 1.81 -4.44 -3.46
CA GLU A 41 1.61 -5.27 -4.63
C GLU A 41 2.35 -4.63 -5.81
N ARG A 42 3.27 -5.42 -6.39
CA ARG A 42 3.85 -5.10 -7.70
C ARG A 42 2.75 -5.28 -8.72
N ALA A 43 2.41 -4.21 -9.42
CA ALA A 43 1.45 -4.30 -10.51
C ALA A 43 2.18 -4.75 -11.78
N GLY A 44 1.57 -5.67 -12.54
CA GLY A 44 2.13 -6.13 -13.82
C GLY A 44 1.72 -5.24 -15.00
N GLY A 45 2.52 -5.26 -16.07
CA GLY A 45 2.19 -4.59 -17.33
C GLY A 45 2.33 -3.06 -17.27
N HIS A 46 1.26 -2.34 -17.62
CA HIS A 46 1.20 -0.86 -17.63
C HIS A 46 0.69 -0.24 -16.32
N MET A 47 0.34 -1.05 -15.32
CA MET A 47 -0.15 -0.51 -14.05
C MET A 47 1.00 -0.12 -13.12
N PRO A 48 0.88 1.00 -12.40
CA PRO A 48 1.86 1.37 -11.38
C PRO A 48 1.72 0.50 -10.14
N ASP A 49 2.84 0.27 -9.46
CA ASP A 49 2.88 -0.37 -8.15
C ASP A 49 1.95 0.34 -7.17
N ARG A 50 1.33 -0.43 -6.26
CA ARG A 50 0.41 0.12 -5.29
C ARG A 50 0.48 -0.60 -3.96
N PHE A 51 0.08 0.14 -2.94
CA PHE A 51 -0.30 -0.44 -1.67
C PHE A 51 -1.81 -0.72 -1.66
N GLU A 52 -2.21 -1.75 -0.93
CA GLU A 52 -3.58 -2.15 -0.71
C GLU A 52 -3.77 -2.51 0.77
N HIS A 53 -4.87 -2.09 1.38
CA HIS A 53 -5.17 -2.48 2.76
C HIS A 53 -5.37 -3.99 2.85
N LEU A 54 -4.88 -4.61 3.93
CA LEU A 54 -5.09 -6.04 4.16
C LEU A 54 -6.57 -6.36 4.45
N GLU A 55 -7.27 -5.42 5.07
CA GLU A 55 -8.69 -5.53 5.40
C GLU A 55 -9.48 -4.41 4.72
N ARG A 56 -10.76 -4.67 4.42
CA ARG A 56 -11.66 -3.63 3.91
C ARG A 56 -11.78 -2.53 4.97
N ASN A 57 -11.30 -1.34 4.61
CA ASN A 57 -11.40 -0.16 5.44
C ASN A 57 -12.23 0.92 4.73
N ASP A 58 -13.56 0.79 4.77
CA ASP A 58 -14.49 1.70 4.09
C ASP A 58 -14.41 3.16 4.61
N HIS A 59 -13.78 3.36 5.78
CA HIS A 59 -13.51 4.66 6.37
C HIS A 59 -12.26 5.35 5.79
N CYS A 60 -11.36 4.61 5.14
CA CYS A 60 -10.16 5.16 4.54
C CYS A 60 -10.48 5.75 3.16
N SER A 61 -10.15 7.03 2.95
CA SER A 61 -10.36 7.68 1.65
C SER A 61 -9.50 7.06 0.54
N LEU A 62 -8.42 6.38 0.92
CA LEU A 62 -7.49 5.70 0.03
C LEU A 62 -7.85 4.24 -0.29
N VAL A 63 -8.89 3.67 0.33
CA VAL A 63 -9.49 2.43 -0.16
C VAL A 63 -10.10 2.73 -1.52
N HIS A 64 -9.86 1.85 -2.50
CA HIS A 64 -10.47 1.95 -3.81
C HIS A 64 -12.00 1.80 -3.66
N ARG A 65 -12.70 2.90 -3.38
CA ARG A 65 -14.14 2.99 -3.54
C ARG A 65 -14.37 2.84 -5.03
N ARG A 66 -14.83 1.65 -5.45
CA ARG A 66 -15.45 1.52 -6.77
C ARG A 66 -16.51 2.61 -6.82
N ARG A 67 -16.37 3.54 -7.77
CA ARG A 67 -17.32 4.64 -7.95
C ARG A 67 -18.70 3.99 -8.07
N ALA A 68 -19.58 4.23 -7.10
CA ALA A 68 -20.95 3.77 -7.20
C ALA A 68 -21.57 4.49 -8.40
N THR A 69 -22.01 3.71 -9.39
CA THR A 69 -22.73 4.18 -10.57
C THR A 69 -24.14 4.59 -10.21
#